data_AF-A0A5J5CHS6-F1
#
_entry.id   AF-A0A5J5CHS6-F1
#
_cell.length_a   1.000
_cell.length_b   1.000
_cell.length_c   1.000
_cell.angle_alpha   90.00
_cell.angle_beta   90.00
_cell.angle_gamma   90.00
#
_symmetry.space_group_name_H-M   'P 1'
#
loop_
_entity.id
_entity.type
_entity.pdbx_description
1 polymer ?
#
loop_
_entity_poly.entity_id
_entity_poly.type
_entity_poly.pdbx_seq_one_letter_code
_entity_poly.pdbx_strand_id
1 'polypeptide(L)'
;MAIVHRAAVCFTFRIMLLLLFCVSLPCLPLYSSAERNDRPIIGVLAQEVYSPKPNQTAYMAASYVKFLESAGARVVPVMINQTLEEYKTLFNSINGILYPGGGVSIISSGYQRAAKIFYELAIEANKRGDYFPVWGTCLGFEQLAYLTSGKTVLSFTNTSGVPLPLVFTNETKDSRMFKGFPAELMEDLANEPLTENSHKWSLAVLTLNTNEELKKFYKVLSTNTDGKTEFVSTMEAYDYPIYGTQWHPEKNAFEWGRPYIPHSPSAVKTTFYVAEFFVNEARKNFHRFESEDEESKALIYNYNPVYSGPKGAFEQIYPKNGAQLNNTNYSNFDVKVLFMLLLTAAADGQSFHPGKCPRPSVQEDFSVTRYMGTWYEIEKLPAMFERGQCNQATYSLLTDGTVKVHNSELLPSGKIHSIEGVAKVKNSSHPAILAVSFFKGVPDGPYWVLSTDYQSYSLVYSCLDFFGFFHVDYAWILARTRVLTEDIVSQLHEELASAGVNLNRLTVSNQTGCDQTKGMK
;
A
#
# COMPACT_ATOMS: atom_id res chain seq x y z
N MET A 1 84.74 25.43 -30.95
CA MET A 1 83.46 25.48 -31.67
C MET A 1 82.48 24.61 -30.91
N ALA A 2 81.38 25.21 -30.47
CA ALA A 2 80.40 24.61 -29.56
C ALA A 2 79.60 23.48 -30.21
N ILE A 3 78.91 22.71 -29.34
CA ILE A 3 77.90 21.67 -29.61
C ILE A 3 78.50 20.27 -29.78
N VAL A 4 78.51 19.48 -28.69
CA VAL A 4 77.94 18.12 -28.54
C VAL A 4 78.44 17.56 -27.19
N HIS A 5 77.69 17.80 -26.10
CA HIS A 5 77.81 17.00 -24.86
C HIS A 5 76.58 17.20 -23.96
N ARG A 6 75.44 16.62 -24.38
CA ARG A 6 74.26 16.37 -23.53
C ARG A 6 73.46 15.20 -24.07
N ALA A 7 73.94 13.97 -23.85
CA ALA A 7 73.18 12.76 -24.13
C ALA A 7 73.67 11.58 -23.28
N ALA A 8 73.68 11.71 -21.95
CA ALA A 8 73.94 10.56 -21.05
C ALA A 8 73.51 10.77 -19.59
N VAL A 9 72.53 11.63 -19.28
CA VAL A 9 72.00 11.74 -17.91
C VAL A 9 70.51 12.08 -17.96
N CYS A 10 69.67 11.17 -18.47
CA CYS A 10 68.21 11.30 -18.30
C CYS A 10 67.41 9.99 -18.47
N PHE A 11 68.06 8.82 -18.42
CA PHE A 11 67.37 7.54 -18.71
C PHE A 11 67.33 6.51 -17.57
N THR A 12 67.87 6.82 -16.39
CA THR A 12 67.83 5.90 -15.23
C THR A 12 67.00 6.39 -14.04
N PHE A 13 66.35 7.56 -14.14
CA PHE A 13 65.52 8.08 -13.03
C PHE A 13 64.00 7.95 -13.22
N ARG A 14 63.54 7.39 -14.36
CA ARG A 14 62.10 7.21 -14.63
C ARG A 14 61.58 5.77 -14.50
N ILE A 15 62.43 4.78 -14.28
CA ILE A 15 61.99 3.38 -14.08
C ILE A 15 62.00 2.98 -12.60
N MET A 16 62.70 3.70 -11.73
CA MET A 16 62.71 3.39 -10.28
C MET A 16 61.57 4.07 -9.49
N LEU A 17 60.80 4.98 -10.12
CA LEU A 17 59.62 5.59 -9.47
C LEU A 17 58.29 4.89 -9.82
N LEU A 18 58.29 3.98 -10.80
CA LEU A 18 57.11 3.20 -11.19
C LEU A 18 57.05 1.81 -10.53
N LEU A 19 58.12 1.39 -9.85
CA LEU A 19 58.17 0.12 -9.11
C LEU A 19 58.01 0.27 -7.59
N LEU A 20 57.90 1.50 -7.08
CA LEU A 20 57.62 1.79 -5.66
C LEU A 20 56.16 2.16 -5.37
N PHE A 21 55.29 2.19 -6.39
CA PHE A 21 53.83 2.35 -6.23
C PHE A 21 53.07 1.00 -6.29
N CYS A 22 53.76 -0.13 -6.13
CA CYS A 22 53.14 -1.46 -6.09
C CYS A 22 53.13 -2.14 -4.71
N VAL A 23 53.56 -1.48 -3.63
CA VAL A 23 53.59 -2.11 -2.30
C VAL A 23 53.18 -1.12 -1.21
N SER A 24 51.90 -0.72 -1.21
CA SER A 24 51.12 -0.35 -0.01
C SER A 24 49.77 0.27 -0.40
N LEU A 25 48.94 -0.48 -1.15
CA LEU A 25 47.51 -0.34 -0.92
C LEU A 25 47.24 -1.18 0.34
N PRO A 26 46.85 -0.60 1.48
CA PRO A 26 46.23 -1.41 2.49
C PRO A 26 45.06 -2.08 1.77
N CYS A 27 45.04 -3.41 1.79
CA CYS A 27 43.88 -4.19 1.40
C CYS A 27 42.79 -3.81 2.39
N LEU A 28 42.14 -2.67 2.15
CA LEU A 28 40.89 -2.33 2.78
C LEU A 28 39.98 -3.47 2.37
N PRO A 29 39.46 -4.28 3.32
CA PRO A 29 38.42 -5.20 2.96
C PRO A 29 37.35 -4.33 2.29
N LEU A 30 37.08 -4.62 1.01
CA LEU A 30 35.83 -4.22 0.41
C LEU A 30 34.78 -4.78 1.36
N TYR A 31 34.24 -3.92 2.22
CA TYR A 31 33.02 -4.19 2.95
C TYR A 31 31.99 -4.35 1.84
N SER A 32 31.83 -5.58 1.36
CA SER A 32 30.64 -6.00 0.67
C SER A 32 29.53 -5.69 1.66
N SER A 33 28.75 -4.64 1.40
CA SER A 33 27.48 -4.47 2.09
C SER A 33 26.76 -5.80 1.90
N ALA A 34 26.44 -6.51 2.98
CA ALA A 34 25.73 -7.78 2.89
C ALA A 34 24.57 -7.59 1.91
N GLU A 35 24.54 -8.42 0.87
CA GLU A 35 23.54 -8.33 -0.19
C GLU A 35 22.16 -8.34 0.48
N ARG A 36 21.27 -7.43 0.08
CA ARG A 36 19.98 -7.19 0.74
C ARG A 36 18.87 -7.24 -0.30
N ASN A 37 17.84 -8.03 -0.06
CA ASN A 37 16.63 -8.02 -0.87
C ASN A 37 15.73 -6.84 -0.44
N ASP A 38 15.64 -5.81 -1.28
CA ASP A 38 14.83 -4.60 -1.01
C ASP A 38 13.35 -4.72 -1.42
N ARG A 39 12.92 -5.88 -1.94
CA ARG A 39 11.53 -6.12 -2.36
C ARG A 39 10.96 -7.42 -1.75
N PRO A 40 11.10 -7.65 -0.43
CA PRO A 40 10.71 -8.91 0.18
C PRO A 40 9.20 -9.16 0.03
N ILE A 41 8.85 -10.40 -0.27
CA ILE A 41 7.48 -10.90 -0.34
C ILE A 41 7.28 -11.91 0.79
N ILE A 42 6.30 -11.70 1.65
CA ILE A 42 6.05 -12.56 2.80
C ILE A 42 4.68 -13.25 2.63
N GLY A 43 4.66 -14.56 2.82
CA GLY A 43 3.43 -15.33 2.84
C GLY A 43 2.66 -15.10 4.14
N VAL A 44 1.34 -14.92 4.08
CA VAL A 44 0.48 -14.96 5.26
C VAL A 44 -0.46 -16.16 5.14
N LEU A 45 -0.49 -17.02 6.15
CA LEU A 45 -1.27 -18.24 6.10
C LEU A 45 -2.77 -17.98 6.34
N ALA A 46 -3.62 -18.36 5.39
CA ALA A 46 -5.06 -18.34 5.56
C ALA A 46 -5.52 -19.44 6.53
N GLN A 47 -6.72 -19.31 7.09
CA GLN A 47 -7.28 -20.30 8.01
C GLN A 47 -8.77 -20.56 7.71
N GLU A 48 -9.29 -21.68 8.16
CA GLU A 48 -10.70 -22.04 7.96
C GLU A 48 -11.66 -21.03 8.60
N VAL A 49 -12.80 -20.84 7.93
CA VAL A 49 -13.97 -20.19 8.55
C VAL A 49 -14.71 -21.23 9.39
N TYR A 50 -15.10 -20.87 10.63
CA TYR A 50 -15.78 -21.79 11.56
C TYR A 50 -17.09 -22.36 11.00
N SER A 51 -17.85 -21.57 10.24
CA SER A 51 -19.07 -22.01 9.56
C SER A 51 -18.95 -21.75 8.07
N PRO A 52 -18.28 -22.65 7.32
CA PRO A 52 -18.00 -22.44 5.91
C PRO A 52 -19.29 -22.43 5.10
N LYS A 53 -19.40 -21.47 4.18
CA LYS A 53 -20.42 -21.47 3.12
C LYS A 53 -19.76 -21.94 1.82
N PRO A 54 -20.54 -22.40 0.83
CA PRO A 54 -20.01 -22.55 -0.53
C PRO A 54 -19.28 -21.25 -0.90
N ASN A 55 -18.03 -21.34 -1.33
CA ASN A 55 -17.16 -20.21 -1.69
C ASN A 55 -16.63 -19.31 -0.54
N GLN A 56 -16.81 -19.69 0.73
CA GLN A 56 -16.22 -19.01 1.90
C GLN A 56 -15.64 -20.04 2.88
N THR A 57 -14.55 -20.68 2.48
CA THR A 57 -13.94 -21.79 3.24
C THR A 57 -12.73 -21.37 4.06
N ALA A 58 -12.05 -20.31 3.68
CA ALA A 58 -10.92 -19.76 4.40
C ALA A 58 -10.95 -18.22 4.40
N TYR A 59 -10.27 -17.62 5.37
CA TYR A 59 -10.08 -16.19 5.47
C TYR A 59 -8.68 -15.83 5.97
N MET A 60 -8.35 -14.55 5.83
CA MET A 60 -7.19 -13.90 6.43
C MET A 60 -7.59 -12.53 6.94
N ALA A 61 -7.19 -12.15 8.16
CA ALA A 61 -7.47 -10.81 8.66
C ALA A 61 -6.55 -9.78 7.99
N ALA A 62 -7.13 -8.63 7.61
CA ALA A 62 -6.40 -7.60 6.86
C ALA A 62 -5.34 -6.89 7.70
N SER A 63 -5.45 -6.91 9.02
CA SER A 63 -4.44 -6.36 9.93
C SER A 63 -3.06 -6.99 9.76
N TYR A 64 -2.97 -8.30 9.49
CA TYR A 64 -1.68 -8.96 9.20
C TYR A 64 -1.06 -8.50 7.89
N VAL A 65 -1.87 -8.19 6.88
CA VAL A 65 -1.40 -7.63 5.60
C VAL A 65 -0.82 -6.24 5.83
N LYS A 66 -1.61 -5.36 6.46
CA LYS A 66 -1.21 -3.99 6.80
C LYS A 66 0.04 -3.95 7.69
N PHE A 67 0.15 -4.89 8.62
CA PHE A 67 1.31 -5.07 9.49
C PHE A 67 2.61 -5.25 8.69
N LEU A 68 2.64 -6.21 7.77
CA LEU A 68 3.83 -6.46 6.95
C LEU A 68 4.10 -5.33 5.94
N GLU A 69 3.05 -4.79 5.31
CA GLU A 69 3.19 -3.69 4.35
C GLU A 69 3.72 -2.40 4.99
N SER A 70 3.35 -2.13 6.25
CA SER A 70 3.85 -0.97 6.99
C SER A 70 5.38 -0.96 7.16
N ALA A 71 6.02 -2.13 7.11
CA ALA A 71 7.46 -2.31 7.23
C ALA A 71 8.18 -2.49 5.87
N GLY A 72 7.44 -2.33 4.75
CA GLY A 72 7.98 -2.38 3.40
C GLY A 72 8.16 -3.78 2.83
N ALA A 73 7.28 -4.72 3.18
CA ALA A 73 7.12 -5.99 2.47
C ALA A 73 5.85 -5.99 1.61
N ARG A 74 5.81 -6.87 0.61
CA ARG A 74 4.56 -7.23 -0.10
C ARG A 74 4.05 -8.56 0.45
N VAL A 75 2.76 -8.83 0.28
CA VAL A 75 2.13 -10.03 0.86
C VAL A 75 1.59 -10.96 -0.21
N VAL A 76 1.77 -12.26 -0.01
CA VAL A 76 1.09 -13.33 -0.75
C VAL A 76 0.21 -14.12 0.21
N PRO A 77 -1.08 -14.32 -0.09
CA PRO A 77 -1.90 -15.20 0.71
C PRO A 77 -1.56 -16.66 0.45
N VAL A 78 -1.13 -17.36 1.50
CA VAL A 78 -0.88 -18.80 1.48
C VAL A 78 -2.20 -19.51 1.79
N MET A 79 -2.86 -20.03 0.75
CA MET A 79 -4.16 -20.69 0.90
C MET A 79 -4.02 -22.09 1.49
N ILE A 80 -4.95 -22.48 2.37
CA ILE A 80 -5.05 -23.85 2.85
C ILE A 80 -5.51 -24.81 1.74
N ASN A 81 -5.26 -26.11 1.94
CA ASN A 81 -5.70 -27.19 1.04
C ASN A 81 -5.07 -27.16 -0.36
N GLN A 82 -3.86 -26.61 -0.47
CA GLN A 82 -2.97 -26.83 -1.63
C GLN A 82 -2.17 -28.13 -1.48
N THR A 83 -1.63 -28.60 -2.60
CA THR A 83 -0.73 -29.74 -2.72
C THR A 83 0.67 -29.42 -2.18
N LEU A 84 1.45 -30.45 -1.89
CA LEU A 84 2.83 -30.28 -1.43
C LEU A 84 3.71 -29.53 -2.44
N GLU A 85 3.54 -29.82 -3.74
CA GLU A 85 4.35 -29.17 -4.78
C GLU A 85 3.98 -27.69 -4.95
N GLU A 86 2.70 -27.33 -4.86
CA GLU A 86 2.28 -25.92 -4.85
C GLU A 86 2.92 -25.15 -3.68
N TYR A 87 2.95 -25.74 -2.48
CA TYR A 87 3.61 -25.11 -1.33
C TYR A 87 5.13 -25.01 -1.49
N LYS A 88 5.80 -26.01 -2.08
CA LYS A 88 7.23 -25.94 -2.36
C LYS A 88 7.56 -24.85 -3.37
N THR A 89 6.79 -24.76 -4.46
CA THR A 89 6.94 -23.69 -5.45
C THR A 89 6.78 -22.32 -4.79
N LEU A 90 5.73 -22.16 -3.98
CA LEU A 90 5.50 -20.90 -3.27
C LEU A 90 6.61 -20.59 -2.25
N PHE A 91 7.08 -21.57 -1.48
CA PHE A 91 8.19 -21.43 -0.53
C PHE A 91 9.45 -20.90 -1.19
N ASN A 92 9.82 -21.44 -2.36
CA ASN A 92 10.99 -21.00 -3.12
C ASN A 92 10.80 -19.61 -3.77
N SER A 93 9.57 -19.09 -3.78
CA SER A 93 9.22 -17.81 -4.41
C SER A 93 9.12 -16.64 -3.41
N ILE A 94 8.75 -16.92 -2.16
CA ILE A 94 8.58 -15.91 -1.09
C ILE A 94 9.80 -15.89 -0.15
N ASN A 95 9.94 -14.81 0.61
CA ASN A 95 11.09 -14.52 1.46
C ASN A 95 10.87 -14.76 2.95
N GLY A 96 9.69 -15.24 3.34
CA GLY A 96 9.34 -15.55 4.72
C GLY A 96 7.87 -15.91 4.83
N ILE A 97 7.46 -16.44 5.99
CA ILE A 97 6.04 -16.78 6.25
C ILE A 97 5.58 -16.37 7.64
N LEU A 98 4.36 -15.84 7.70
CA LEU A 98 3.65 -15.51 8.92
C LEU A 98 2.46 -16.45 9.13
N TYR A 99 2.43 -17.08 10.31
CA TYR A 99 1.32 -17.84 10.85
C TYR A 99 0.47 -16.91 11.72
N PRO A 100 -0.68 -16.41 11.23
CA PRO A 100 -1.49 -15.45 11.97
C PRO A 100 -2.24 -16.11 13.13
N GLY A 101 -2.79 -15.28 14.01
CA GLY A 101 -3.71 -15.71 15.06
C GLY A 101 -5.03 -16.23 14.48
N GLY A 102 -5.81 -16.96 15.28
CA GLY A 102 -6.98 -17.66 14.78
C GLY A 102 -7.66 -18.56 15.80
N GLY A 103 -8.62 -19.36 15.34
CA GLY A 103 -9.41 -20.26 16.20
C GLY A 103 -9.53 -21.69 15.70
N VAL A 104 -8.69 -22.10 14.74
CA VAL A 104 -8.73 -23.44 14.14
C VAL A 104 -7.85 -24.43 14.92
N SER A 105 -8.04 -25.73 14.69
CA SER A 105 -7.29 -26.79 15.38
C SER A 105 -5.80 -26.77 15.00
N ILE A 106 -4.90 -26.67 15.97
CA ILE A 106 -3.44 -26.79 15.77
C ILE A 106 -2.94 -28.22 15.51
N ILE A 107 -3.86 -29.20 15.43
CA ILE A 107 -3.56 -30.63 15.25
C ILE A 107 -4.10 -31.15 13.92
N SER A 108 -5.28 -30.68 13.51
CA SER A 108 -6.06 -31.34 12.45
C SER A 108 -6.65 -30.40 11.40
N SER A 109 -6.30 -29.12 11.41
CA SER A 109 -6.74 -28.16 10.39
C SER A 109 -5.86 -28.18 9.13
N GLY A 110 -6.40 -27.63 8.04
CA GLY A 110 -5.63 -27.28 6.86
C GLY A 110 -4.61 -26.18 7.12
N TYR A 111 -4.88 -25.26 8.06
CA TYR A 111 -3.88 -24.33 8.59
C TYR A 111 -2.67 -25.08 9.18
N GLN A 112 -2.92 -26.04 10.08
CA GLN A 112 -1.87 -26.84 10.71
C GLN A 112 -1.04 -27.58 9.66
N ARG A 113 -1.70 -28.22 8.68
CA ARG A 113 -1.01 -28.97 7.63
C ARG A 113 -0.10 -28.08 6.78
N ALA A 114 -0.59 -26.90 6.39
CA ALA A 114 0.19 -25.93 5.63
C ALA A 114 1.37 -25.39 6.46
N ALA A 115 1.11 -24.99 7.71
CA ALA A 115 2.14 -24.50 8.63
C ALA A 115 3.23 -25.55 8.87
N LYS A 116 2.86 -26.84 8.99
CA LYS A 116 3.83 -27.94 9.12
C LYS A 116 4.76 -28.03 7.91
N ILE A 117 4.20 -27.98 6.69
CA ILE A 117 4.98 -28.06 5.46
C ILE A 117 5.97 -26.90 5.37
N PHE A 118 5.52 -25.67 5.58
CA PHE A 118 6.40 -24.50 5.55
C PHE A 118 7.44 -24.50 6.68
N TYR A 119 7.09 -25.00 7.86
CA TYR A 119 8.04 -25.15 8.97
C TYR A 119 9.14 -26.15 8.62
N GLU A 120 8.80 -27.32 8.09
CA GLU A 120 9.78 -28.33 7.67
C GLU A 120 10.68 -27.82 6.53
N LEU A 121 10.11 -27.13 5.54
CA LEU A 121 10.87 -26.48 4.46
C LEU A 121 11.81 -25.40 4.99
N ALA A 122 11.34 -24.56 5.93
CA ALA A 122 12.16 -23.52 6.53
C ALA A 122 13.31 -24.11 7.37
N ILE A 123 13.06 -25.16 8.16
CA ILE A 123 14.11 -25.84 8.92
C ILE A 123 15.18 -26.39 7.98
N GLU A 124 14.78 -27.07 6.90
CA GLU A 124 15.72 -27.64 5.93
C GLU A 124 16.50 -26.56 5.17
N ALA A 125 15.83 -25.50 4.73
CA ALA A 125 16.48 -24.36 4.07
C ALA A 125 17.53 -23.72 4.97
N ASN A 126 17.18 -23.40 6.22
CA ASN A 126 18.14 -22.78 7.14
C ASN A 126 19.32 -23.72 7.47
N LYS A 127 19.11 -25.04 7.59
CA LYS A 127 20.19 -26.02 7.78
C LYS A 127 21.21 -26.02 6.64
N ARG A 128 20.77 -25.82 5.40
CA ARG A 128 21.65 -25.75 4.22
C ARG A 128 22.18 -24.34 3.93
N GLY A 129 21.94 -23.36 4.81
CA GLY A 129 22.40 -21.99 4.69
C GLY A 129 21.50 -21.06 3.87
N ASP A 130 20.27 -21.49 3.57
CA ASP A 130 19.25 -20.73 2.85
C ASP A 130 18.28 -20.09 3.86
N TYR A 131 18.49 -18.81 4.15
CA TYR A 131 17.88 -18.12 5.30
C TYR A 131 16.38 -17.88 5.14
N PHE A 132 15.50 -18.66 5.75
CA PHE A 132 14.05 -18.47 5.61
C PHE A 132 13.36 -18.20 6.95
N PRO A 133 12.89 -16.97 7.22
CA PRO A 133 12.29 -16.63 8.50
C PRO A 133 10.81 -17.03 8.62
N VAL A 134 10.43 -17.47 9.82
CA VAL A 134 9.05 -17.85 10.18
C VAL A 134 8.58 -17.04 11.38
N TRP A 135 7.38 -16.48 11.28
CA TRP A 135 6.72 -15.75 12.37
C TRP A 135 5.44 -16.44 12.80
N GLY A 136 5.18 -16.55 14.10
CA GLY A 136 3.90 -17.03 14.64
C GLY A 136 3.26 -16.04 15.61
N THR A 137 2.02 -15.62 15.32
CA THR A 137 1.22 -14.75 16.21
C THR A 137 0.08 -15.56 16.83
N CYS A 138 -0.07 -15.55 18.16
CA CYS A 138 -1.17 -16.19 18.89
C CYS A 138 -1.35 -17.68 18.50
N LEU A 139 -2.36 -18.03 17.68
CA LEU A 139 -2.49 -19.38 17.11
C LEU A 139 -1.21 -19.85 16.38
N GLY A 140 -0.52 -18.95 15.69
CA GLY A 140 0.76 -19.26 15.04
C GLY A 140 1.87 -19.58 16.05
N PHE A 141 1.91 -18.88 17.19
CA PHE A 141 2.82 -19.17 18.29
C PHE A 141 2.51 -20.55 18.90
N GLU A 142 1.24 -20.85 19.13
CA GLU A 142 0.76 -22.16 19.60
C GLU A 142 1.13 -23.28 18.61
N GLN A 143 0.98 -23.01 17.31
CA GLN A 143 1.34 -23.93 16.24
C GLN A 143 2.85 -24.21 16.21
N LEU A 144 3.70 -23.19 16.39
CA LEU A 144 5.16 -23.37 16.50
C LEU A 144 5.54 -24.25 17.70
N ALA A 145 4.95 -24.01 18.87
CA ALA A 145 5.19 -24.85 20.05
C ALA A 145 4.78 -26.32 19.81
N TYR A 146 3.66 -26.55 19.13
CA TYR A 146 3.23 -27.89 18.74
C TYR A 146 4.18 -28.54 17.73
N LEU A 147 4.60 -27.82 16.68
CA LEU A 147 5.48 -28.34 15.63
C LEU A 147 6.87 -28.69 16.16
N THR A 148 7.42 -27.86 17.05
CA THR A 148 8.74 -28.12 17.66
C THR A 148 8.68 -29.29 18.65
N SER A 149 7.64 -29.39 19.47
CA SER A 149 7.57 -30.42 20.52
C SER A 149 6.97 -31.76 20.08
N GLY A 150 6.20 -31.75 18.98
CA GLY A 150 5.36 -32.87 18.54
C GLY A 150 4.23 -33.23 19.51
N LYS A 151 3.92 -32.36 20.49
CA LYS A 151 2.99 -32.63 21.61
C LYS A 151 2.04 -31.46 21.84
N THR A 152 0.88 -31.75 22.41
CA THR A 152 -0.03 -30.73 22.93
C THR A 152 0.49 -30.20 24.27
N VAL A 153 1.08 -29.01 24.26
CA VAL A 153 1.82 -28.42 25.40
C VAL A 153 1.12 -27.19 26.02
N LEU A 154 -0.09 -26.87 25.56
CA LEU A 154 -0.80 -25.67 25.96
C LEU A 154 -1.61 -25.88 27.24
N SER A 155 -1.66 -24.85 28.06
CA SER A 155 -2.48 -24.76 29.27
C SER A 155 -3.54 -23.69 29.11
N PHE A 156 -4.71 -23.89 29.70
CA PHE A 156 -5.76 -22.88 29.69
C PHE A 156 -5.33 -21.66 30.52
N THR A 157 -5.61 -20.47 30.00
CA THR A 157 -5.32 -19.18 30.64
C THR A 157 -6.48 -18.22 30.44
N ASN A 158 -6.72 -17.33 31.42
CA ASN A 158 -7.79 -16.34 31.35
C ASN A 158 -7.31 -15.03 30.71
N THR A 159 -7.01 -15.08 29.41
CA THR A 159 -6.35 -14.02 28.62
C THR A 159 -7.14 -13.63 27.37
N SER A 160 -8.46 -13.84 27.40
CA SER A 160 -9.37 -13.51 26.29
C SER A 160 -9.79 -12.03 26.36
N GLY A 161 -8.94 -11.14 25.86
CA GLY A 161 -9.23 -9.71 25.72
C GLY A 161 -8.67 -8.86 26.84
N VAL A 162 -7.34 -8.88 27.00
CA VAL A 162 -6.62 -8.09 28.02
C VAL A 162 -5.35 -7.48 27.42
N PRO A 163 -5.08 -6.18 27.62
CA PRO A 163 -3.80 -5.60 27.25
C PRO A 163 -2.80 -5.78 28.38
N LEU A 164 -1.59 -6.23 28.07
CA LEU A 164 -0.55 -6.51 29.06
C LEU A 164 0.78 -5.81 28.70
N PRO A 165 1.59 -5.40 29.69
CA PRO A 165 3.01 -5.15 29.49
C PRO A 165 3.75 -6.48 29.22
N LEU A 166 5.03 -6.42 28.87
CA LEU A 166 5.89 -7.60 28.74
C LEU A 166 6.83 -7.72 29.95
N VAL A 167 6.83 -8.88 30.60
CA VAL A 167 7.85 -9.18 31.61
C VAL A 167 9.06 -9.76 30.90
N PHE A 168 10.06 -8.92 30.61
CA PHE A 168 11.27 -9.36 29.91
C PHE A 168 12.13 -10.28 30.78
N THR A 169 12.65 -11.34 30.17
CA THR A 169 13.66 -12.21 30.77
C THR A 169 15.07 -11.68 30.52
N ASN A 170 16.07 -12.29 31.16
CA ASN A 170 17.49 -11.97 30.91
C ASN A 170 17.91 -12.21 29.45
N GLU A 171 17.25 -13.13 28.75
CA GLU A 171 17.58 -13.49 27.37
C GLU A 171 17.27 -12.38 26.36
N THR A 172 16.40 -11.41 26.73
CA THR A 172 16.03 -10.28 25.87
C THR A 172 17.23 -9.40 25.50
N LYS A 173 18.21 -9.26 26.40
CA LYS A 173 19.38 -8.38 26.20
C LYS A 173 20.18 -8.73 24.94
N ASP A 174 20.28 -10.02 24.65
CA ASP A 174 21.02 -10.56 23.51
C ASP A 174 20.06 -11.14 22.44
N SER A 175 18.81 -10.68 22.43
CA SER A 175 17.81 -11.15 21.46
C SER A 175 18.02 -10.53 20.08
N ARG A 176 17.62 -11.26 19.04
CA ARG A 176 17.57 -10.69 17.68
C ARG A 176 16.37 -9.77 17.53
N MET A 177 15.21 -10.20 18.04
CA MET A 177 13.94 -9.49 17.89
C MET A 177 13.97 -8.06 18.41
N PHE A 178 14.46 -7.84 19.64
CA PHE A 178 14.39 -6.52 20.29
C PHE A 178 15.66 -5.68 20.08
N LYS A 179 16.66 -6.17 19.34
CA LYS A 179 17.94 -5.47 19.17
C LYS A 179 17.81 -4.08 18.54
N GLY A 180 16.83 -3.89 17.65
CA GLY A 180 16.57 -2.64 16.96
C GLY A 180 15.59 -1.69 17.67
N PHE A 181 15.04 -2.09 18.81
CA PHE A 181 14.00 -1.32 19.48
C PHE A 181 14.63 -0.15 20.27
N PRO A 182 14.03 1.06 20.23
CA PRO A 182 14.46 2.17 21.08
C PRO A 182 14.35 1.80 22.56
N ALA A 183 15.31 2.26 23.37
CA ALA A 183 15.33 1.97 24.81
C ALA A 183 14.05 2.45 25.53
N GLU A 184 13.54 3.63 25.15
CA GLU A 184 12.27 4.16 25.65
C GLU A 184 11.10 3.24 25.32
N LEU A 185 11.04 2.71 24.09
CA LEU A 185 9.98 1.77 23.70
C LEU A 185 10.08 0.44 24.46
N MET A 186 11.30 -0.02 24.76
CA MET A 186 11.51 -1.20 25.61
C MET A 186 11.05 -0.95 27.05
N GLU A 187 11.25 0.26 27.58
CA GLU A 187 10.75 0.68 28.88
C GLU A 187 9.21 0.75 28.89
N ASP A 188 8.60 1.35 27.87
CA ASP A 188 7.15 1.41 27.72
C ASP A 188 6.56 0.00 27.62
N LEU A 189 7.18 -0.91 26.84
CA LEU A 189 6.75 -2.31 26.75
C LEU A 189 6.79 -3.03 28.10
N ALA A 190 7.74 -2.70 28.97
CA ALA A 190 7.87 -3.31 30.29
C ALA A 190 6.84 -2.78 31.30
N ASN A 191 6.35 -1.56 31.12
CA ASN A 191 5.58 -0.84 32.14
C ASN A 191 4.13 -0.52 31.74
N GLU A 192 3.83 -0.45 30.45
CA GLU A 192 2.51 -0.09 29.93
C GLU A 192 1.79 -1.28 29.29
N PRO A 193 0.44 -1.32 29.34
CA PRO A 193 -0.35 -2.39 28.74
C PRO A 193 -0.42 -2.24 27.21
N LEU A 194 0.68 -2.51 26.51
CA LEU A 194 0.84 -2.27 25.07
C LEU A 194 0.55 -3.48 24.17
N THR A 195 0.44 -4.68 24.74
CA THR A 195 0.31 -5.93 23.97
C THR A 195 -1.10 -6.51 24.11
N GLU A 196 -1.81 -6.62 22.99
CA GLU A 196 -3.15 -7.21 22.96
C GLU A 196 -3.08 -8.73 23.14
N ASN A 197 -3.84 -9.25 24.11
CA ASN A 197 -4.01 -10.69 24.30
C ASN A 197 -5.49 -11.06 24.11
N SER A 198 -5.75 -11.97 23.17
CA SER A 198 -7.08 -12.51 22.86
C SER A 198 -7.03 -14.04 22.66
N HIS A 199 -6.39 -14.74 23.59
CA HIS A 199 -6.21 -16.20 23.58
C HIS A 199 -6.88 -16.88 24.79
N LYS A 200 -7.03 -18.20 24.71
CA LYS A 200 -7.56 -19.07 25.80
C LYS A 200 -6.55 -20.12 26.26
N TRP A 201 -5.48 -20.26 25.49
CA TRP A 201 -4.47 -21.29 25.65
C TRP A 201 -3.12 -20.59 25.56
N SER A 202 -2.19 -20.98 26.42
CA SER A 202 -0.84 -20.45 26.40
C SER A 202 0.18 -21.53 26.71
N LEU A 203 1.42 -21.32 26.29
CA LEU A 203 2.53 -22.16 26.68
C LEU A 203 3.01 -21.76 28.09
N ALA A 204 2.63 -22.54 29.11
CA ALA A 204 3.08 -22.30 30.48
C ALA A 204 4.61 -22.39 30.57
N VAL A 205 5.23 -21.49 31.34
CA VAL A 205 6.70 -21.46 31.53
C VAL A 205 7.20 -22.79 32.10
N LEU A 206 6.45 -23.36 33.05
CA LEU A 206 6.75 -24.68 33.59
C LEU A 206 6.78 -25.77 32.50
N THR A 207 5.81 -25.76 31.58
CA THR A 207 5.74 -26.74 30.49
C THR A 207 6.89 -26.57 29.50
N LEU A 208 7.27 -25.34 29.15
CA LEU A 208 8.47 -25.10 28.33
C LEU A 208 9.73 -25.63 29.03
N ASN A 209 9.91 -25.31 30.30
CA ASN A 209 11.12 -25.69 31.06
C ASN A 209 11.27 -27.20 31.30
N THR A 210 10.17 -27.95 31.23
CA THR A 210 10.13 -29.41 31.40
C THR A 210 10.06 -30.17 30.06
N ASN A 211 9.90 -29.46 28.95
CA ASN A 211 9.91 -30.03 27.61
C ASN A 211 11.28 -29.78 26.95
N GLU A 212 12.10 -30.83 26.88
CA GLU A 212 13.47 -30.75 26.35
C GLU A 212 13.55 -30.20 24.92
N GLU A 213 12.60 -30.53 24.05
CA GLU A 213 12.60 -30.05 22.67
C GLU A 213 12.37 -28.53 22.61
N LEU A 214 11.38 -28.03 23.35
CA LEU A 214 11.09 -26.59 23.40
C LEU A 214 12.21 -25.80 24.05
N LYS A 215 12.73 -26.29 25.18
CA LYS A 215 13.77 -25.64 25.95
C LYS A 215 15.08 -25.50 25.18
N LYS A 216 15.44 -26.52 24.39
CA LYS A 216 16.65 -26.48 23.54
C LYS A 216 16.46 -25.62 22.30
N PHE A 217 15.23 -25.49 21.82
CA PHE A 217 14.95 -24.80 20.58
C PHE A 217 14.71 -23.29 20.76
N TYR A 218 13.99 -22.89 21.82
CA TYR A 218 13.54 -21.52 22.02
C TYR A 218 14.22 -20.81 23.19
N LYS A 219 14.61 -19.57 22.91
CA LYS A 219 14.93 -18.52 23.86
C LYS A 219 13.63 -17.79 24.24
N VAL A 220 13.29 -17.77 25.53
CA VAL A 220 12.11 -17.05 26.04
C VAL A 220 12.48 -15.59 26.28
N LEU A 221 11.91 -14.67 25.51
CA LEU A 221 12.22 -13.24 25.61
C LEU A 221 11.34 -12.54 26.65
N SER A 222 10.04 -12.88 26.68
CA SER A 222 9.13 -12.34 27.68
C SER A 222 8.12 -13.36 28.17
N THR A 223 7.65 -13.15 29.39
CA THR A 223 6.55 -13.88 30.01
C THR A 223 5.42 -12.94 30.42
N ASN A 224 4.28 -13.52 30.75
CA ASN A 224 3.13 -12.86 31.36
C ASN A 224 2.41 -13.82 32.31
N THR A 225 1.48 -13.32 33.10
CA THR A 225 0.67 -14.12 34.01
C THR A 225 -0.81 -13.74 33.91
N ASP A 226 -1.70 -14.73 33.99
CA ASP A 226 -3.14 -14.52 34.14
C ASP A 226 -3.57 -14.45 35.63
N GLY A 227 -2.59 -14.36 36.54
CA GLY A 227 -2.77 -14.42 37.99
C GLY A 227 -2.70 -15.84 38.57
N LYS A 228 -2.69 -16.89 37.73
CA LYS A 228 -2.56 -18.30 38.15
C LYS A 228 -1.41 -19.01 37.45
N THR A 229 -1.28 -18.80 36.16
CA THR A 229 -0.30 -19.46 35.29
C THR A 229 0.61 -18.41 34.68
N GLU A 230 1.91 -18.53 34.93
CA GLU A 230 2.92 -17.81 34.16
C GLU A 230 3.11 -18.50 32.80
N PHE A 231 3.03 -17.72 31.72
CA PHE A 231 3.13 -18.21 30.35
C PHE A 231 4.13 -17.41 29.53
N VAL A 232 4.70 -18.07 28.53
CA VAL A 232 5.60 -17.46 27.56
C VAL A 232 4.80 -16.55 26.64
N SER A 233 5.18 -15.27 26.55
CA SER A 233 4.50 -14.30 25.69
C SER A 233 5.28 -13.93 24.45
N THR A 234 6.62 -14.03 24.48
CA THR A 234 7.48 -13.83 23.30
C THR A 234 8.66 -14.80 23.33
N MET A 235 8.97 -15.43 22.19
CA MET A 235 10.12 -16.32 22.04
C MET A 235 10.76 -16.21 20.66
N GLU A 236 12.05 -16.55 20.59
CA GLU A 236 12.79 -16.72 19.34
C GLU A 236 13.61 -18.01 19.40
N ALA A 237 13.81 -18.70 18.28
CA ALA A 237 14.63 -19.91 18.27
C ALA A 237 16.12 -19.56 18.42
N TYR A 238 16.95 -20.43 19.02
CA TYR A 238 18.39 -20.17 19.15
C TYR A 238 19.06 -20.10 17.77
N ASP A 239 18.90 -21.16 16.98
CA ASP A 239 19.69 -21.40 15.76
C ASP A 239 18.92 -21.14 14.46
N TYR A 240 17.61 -20.87 14.55
CA TYR A 240 16.75 -20.66 13.38
C TYR A 240 16.08 -19.28 13.45
N PRO A 241 15.79 -18.65 12.30
CA PRO A 241 15.03 -17.40 12.25
C PRO A 241 13.52 -17.64 12.44
N ILE A 242 13.17 -18.29 13.56
CA ILE A 242 11.80 -18.61 13.94
C ILE A 242 11.44 -17.78 15.17
N TYR A 243 10.32 -17.07 15.07
CA TYR A 243 9.90 -16.05 16.02
C TYR A 243 8.44 -16.25 16.38
N GLY A 244 8.06 -15.96 17.62
CA GLY A 244 6.66 -16.03 18.01
C GLY A 244 6.28 -15.06 19.12
N THR A 245 5.09 -14.48 18.96
CA THR A 245 4.39 -13.69 19.99
C THR A 245 3.05 -14.34 20.30
N GLN A 246 2.77 -14.60 21.57
CA GLN A 246 1.44 -15.07 22.00
C GLN A 246 0.39 -13.95 21.86
N TRP A 247 0.83 -12.70 21.99
CA TRP A 247 0.06 -11.47 21.81
C TRP A 247 0.04 -11.01 20.35
N HIS A 248 -0.85 -10.06 20.06
CA HIS A 248 -1.19 -9.59 18.71
C HIS A 248 -0.58 -8.21 18.39
N PRO A 249 0.64 -8.13 17.83
CA PRO A 249 1.26 -6.86 17.49
C PRO A 249 0.51 -6.09 16.40
N GLU A 250 -0.22 -6.76 15.52
CA GLU A 250 -0.93 -6.15 14.39
C GLU A 250 -2.15 -5.33 14.80
N LYS A 251 -2.74 -5.59 15.98
CA LYS A 251 -4.04 -5.02 16.35
C LYS A 251 -3.96 -3.54 16.69
N ASN A 252 -2.88 -3.12 17.36
CA ASN A 252 -2.76 -1.77 17.92
C ASN A 252 -2.94 -0.65 16.88
N ALA A 253 -2.49 -0.87 15.64
CA ALA A 253 -2.60 0.13 14.58
C ALA A 253 -3.82 -0.07 13.66
N PHE A 254 -4.44 -1.25 13.65
CA PHE A 254 -5.31 -1.65 12.54
C PHE A 254 -6.68 -2.22 12.93
N GLU A 255 -6.93 -2.53 14.21
CA GLU A 255 -8.19 -3.12 14.69
C GLU A 255 -8.84 -2.28 15.79
N TRP A 256 -10.07 -1.80 15.58
CA TRP A 256 -10.72 -0.80 16.47
C TRP A 256 -11.96 -1.34 17.20
N GLY A 257 -12.38 -2.57 16.86
CA GLY A 257 -13.66 -3.12 17.32
C GLY A 257 -13.74 -3.54 18.79
N ARG A 258 -12.68 -3.40 19.60
CA ARG A 258 -12.67 -3.78 21.02
C ARG A 258 -11.99 -2.70 21.88
N PRO A 259 -12.62 -2.27 23.00
CA PRO A 259 -12.13 -1.14 23.79
C PRO A 259 -10.82 -1.44 24.56
N TYR A 260 -10.45 -2.70 24.68
CA TYR A 260 -9.23 -3.12 25.37
C TYR A 260 -7.99 -3.16 24.46
N ILE A 261 -8.14 -2.94 23.16
CA ILE A 261 -7.00 -2.94 22.22
C ILE A 261 -6.18 -1.68 22.47
N PRO A 262 -4.86 -1.79 22.73
CA PRO A 262 -4.00 -0.64 22.94
C PRO A 262 -3.85 0.21 21.67
N HIS A 263 -4.17 1.50 21.77
CA HIS A 263 -4.00 2.47 20.67
C HIS A 263 -3.10 3.66 21.06
N SER A 264 -2.31 3.52 22.13
CA SER A 264 -1.34 4.56 22.52
C SER A 264 -0.24 4.71 21.45
N PRO A 265 0.45 5.87 21.37
CA PRO A 265 1.56 6.04 20.45
C PRO A 265 2.64 4.96 20.57
N SER A 266 2.98 4.53 21.80
CA SER A 266 3.94 3.46 22.03
C SER A 266 3.40 2.09 21.61
N ALA A 267 2.11 1.81 21.77
CA ALA A 267 1.49 0.60 21.23
C ALA A 267 1.58 0.52 19.70
N VAL A 268 1.37 1.64 19.00
CA VAL A 268 1.49 1.72 17.54
C VAL A 268 2.95 1.62 17.09
N LYS A 269 3.89 2.25 17.81
CA LYS A 269 5.33 2.07 17.56
C LYS A 269 5.73 0.60 17.72
N THR A 270 5.24 -0.10 18.74
CA THR A 270 5.46 -1.53 18.93
C THR A 270 5.04 -2.33 17.70
N THR A 271 3.84 -2.09 17.14
CA THR A 271 3.41 -2.72 15.88
C THR A 271 4.46 -2.54 14.79
N PHE A 272 4.91 -1.31 14.56
CA PHE A 272 5.88 -1.02 13.50
C PHE A 272 7.22 -1.70 13.74
N TYR A 273 7.81 -1.61 14.93
CA TYR A 273 9.14 -2.17 15.20
C TYR A 273 9.15 -3.71 15.15
N VAL A 274 8.05 -4.37 15.54
CA VAL A 274 7.91 -5.82 15.39
C VAL A 274 7.83 -6.19 13.90
N ALA A 275 7.06 -5.44 13.11
CA ALA A 275 6.97 -5.65 11.66
C ALA A 275 8.31 -5.39 10.97
N GLU A 276 8.97 -4.28 11.31
CA GLU A 276 10.28 -3.89 10.76
C GLU A 276 11.33 -4.98 11.01
N PHE A 277 11.39 -5.50 12.23
CA PHE A 277 12.24 -6.63 12.56
C PHE A 277 11.98 -7.82 11.62
N PHE A 278 10.75 -8.30 11.53
CA PHE A 278 10.44 -9.50 10.75
C PHE A 278 10.64 -9.29 9.23
N VAL A 279 10.31 -8.10 8.71
CA VAL A 279 10.60 -7.78 7.31
C VAL A 279 12.11 -7.73 7.07
N ASN A 280 12.90 -7.18 7.99
CA ASN A 280 14.37 -7.21 7.88
C ASN A 280 14.94 -8.63 7.90
N GLU A 281 14.30 -9.58 8.59
CA GLU A 281 14.66 -11.00 8.50
C GLU A 281 14.40 -11.54 7.09
N ALA A 282 13.27 -11.17 6.47
CA ALA A 282 12.94 -11.60 5.11
C ALA A 282 13.87 -11.01 4.05
N ARG A 283 14.46 -9.83 4.30
CA ARG A 283 15.45 -9.21 3.39
C ARG A 283 16.76 -10.03 3.25
N LYS A 284 16.97 -11.05 4.08
CA LYS A 284 18.21 -11.85 4.14
C LYS A 284 18.24 -13.07 3.21
N ASN A 285 17.16 -13.35 2.47
CA ASN A 285 17.18 -14.32 1.37
C ASN A 285 16.72 -13.72 0.04
N PHE A 286 17.03 -14.46 -1.02
CA PHE A 286 16.88 -14.04 -2.42
C PHE A 286 15.91 -14.94 -3.20
N HIS A 287 15.02 -15.63 -2.50
CA HIS A 287 13.86 -16.27 -3.12
C HIS A 287 13.08 -15.26 -3.94
N ARG A 288 12.57 -15.70 -5.07
CA ARG A 288 11.78 -14.88 -6.00
C ARG A 288 10.92 -15.77 -6.87
N PHE A 289 9.80 -15.23 -7.33
CA PHE A 289 9.00 -15.88 -8.35
C PHE A 289 9.80 -16.06 -9.65
N GLU A 290 9.43 -17.08 -10.43
CA GLU A 290 10.09 -17.37 -11.70
C GLU A 290 9.91 -16.24 -12.73
N SER A 291 8.82 -15.47 -12.62
CA SER A 291 8.53 -14.32 -13.48
C SER A 291 7.73 -13.25 -12.75
N GLU A 292 7.78 -12.02 -13.26
CA GLU A 292 6.96 -10.91 -12.76
C GLU A 292 5.45 -11.17 -12.90
N ASP A 293 5.03 -11.96 -13.90
CA ASP A 293 3.63 -12.32 -14.11
C ASP A 293 3.11 -13.27 -13.02
N GLU A 294 3.89 -14.31 -12.68
CA GLU A 294 3.57 -15.21 -11.56
C GLU A 294 3.62 -14.48 -10.21
N GLU A 295 4.58 -13.57 -10.02
CA GLU A 295 4.61 -12.68 -8.86
C GLU A 295 3.34 -11.85 -8.79
N SER A 296 2.99 -11.14 -9.88
CA SER A 296 1.83 -10.26 -9.92
C SER A 296 0.54 -11.00 -9.64
N LYS A 297 0.37 -12.25 -10.11
CA LYS A 297 -0.79 -13.11 -9.84
C LYS A 297 -0.91 -13.56 -8.38
N ALA A 298 0.23 -13.79 -7.74
CA ALA A 298 0.27 -14.33 -6.38
C ALA A 298 -0.04 -13.27 -5.31
N LEU A 299 0.24 -11.99 -5.58
CA LEU A 299 0.15 -10.93 -4.58
C LEU A 299 -1.27 -10.71 -4.03
N ILE A 300 -1.33 -10.23 -2.79
CA ILE A 300 -2.56 -9.87 -2.08
C ILE A 300 -3.37 -8.78 -2.80
N TYR A 301 -2.73 -8.01 -3.70
CA TYR A 301 -3.35 -6.96 -4.50
C TYR A 301 -4.43 -7.48 -5.46
N ASN A 302 -4.46 -8.78 -5.74
CA ASN A 302 -5.53 -9.43 -6.52
C ASN A 302 -6.75 -9.82 -5.68
N TYR A 303 -6.78 -9.48 -4.39
CA TYR A 303 -7.84 -9.86 -3.48
C TYR A 303 -8.48 -8.62 -2.87
N ASN A 304 -9.81 -8.63 -2.76
CA ASN A 304 -10.55 -7.53 -2.14
C ASN A 304 -10.94 -7.89 -0.70
N PRO A 305 -10.54 -7.11 0.31
CA PRO A 305 -11.00 -7.32 1.66
C PRO A 305 -12.47 -6.89 1.79
N VAL A 306 -13.22 -7.59 2.61
CA VAL A 306 -14.61 -7.23 2.97
C VAL A 306 -14.66 -6.72 4.40
N TYR A 307 -15.52 -5.74 4.64
CA TYR A 307 -15.84 -5.28 5.99
C TYR A 307 -16.56 -6.40 6.76
N SER A 308 -16.01 -6.83 7.89
CA SER A 308 -16.55 -7.95 8.70
C SER A 308 -17.65 -7.55 9.67
N GLY A 309 -18.03 -6.27 9.70
CA GLY A 309 -19.13 -5.75 10.51
C GLY A 309 -18.76 -5.46 11.97
N PRO A 310 -19.63 -4.74 12.70
CA PRO A 310 -19.32 -4.16 14.02
C PRO A 310 -19.15 -5.18 15.14
N LYS A 311 -19.51 -6.44 14.91
CA LYS A 311 -19.38 -7.54 15.89
C LYS A 311 -18.17 -8.43 15.63
N GLY A 312 -17.48 -8.25 14.49
CA GLY A 312 -16.29 -9.01 14.14
C GLY A 312 -15.13 -8.79 15.13
N ALA A 313 -14.21 -9.74 15.17
CA ALA A 313 -12.92 -9.59 15.86
C ALA A 313 -11.89 -8.79 15.03
N PHE A 314 -12.26 -8.50 13.77
CA PHE A 314 -11.46 -7.79 12.78
C PHE A 314 -12.36 -6.77 12.06
N GLU A 315 -11.82 -5.63 11.65
CA GLU A 315 -12.48 -4.64 10.81
C GLU A 315 -12.69 -5.18 9.39
N GLN A 316 -11.63 -5.79 8.83
CA GLN A 316 -11.62 -6.29 7.47
C GLN A 316 -10.99 -7.68 7.40
N ILE A 317 -11.54 -8.53 6.54
CA ILE A 317 -10.98 -9.85 6.22
C ILE A 317 -10.90 -10.05 4.71
N TYR A 318 -9.90 -10.78 4.25
CA TYR A 318 -9.82 -11.32 2.90
C TYR A 318 -10.45 -12.72 2.91
N PRO A 319 -11.65 -12.92 2.33
CA PRO A 319 -12.18 -14.27 2.14
C PRO A 319 -11.44 -14.96 0.99
N LYS A 320 -11.37 -16.30 0.99
CA LYS A 320 -10.76 -17.10 -0.09
C LYS A 320 -11.22 -16.68 -1.50
N ASN A 321 -12.47 -16.24 -1.63
CA ASN A 321 -13.07 -15.80 -2.89
C ASN A 321 -13.28 -14.28 -2.96
N GLY A 322 -12.48 -13.47 -2.25
CA GLY A 322 -12.42 -12.03 -2.50
C GLY A 322 -11.89 -11.82 -3.91
N ALA A 323 -12.78 -11.83 -4.91
CA ALA A 323 -12.54 -11.80 -6.35
C ALA A 323 -11.06 -11.93 -6.76
N GLN A 324 -10.52 -13.15 -6.82
CA GLN A 324 -9.32 -13.38 -7.62
C GLN A 324 -9.67 -12.96 -9.05
N LEU A 325 -8.93 -12.01 -9.60
CA LEU A 325 -8.93 -11.81 -11.05
C LEU A 325 -8.44 -13.13 -11.66
N ASN A 326 -9.36 -13.91 -12.25
CA ASN A 326 -9.01 -15.18 -12.89
C ASN A 326 -8.09 -14.89 -14.07
N ASN A 327 -6.79 -15.11 -13.88
CA ASN A 327 -5.77 -15.03 -14.91
C ASN A 327 -5.72 -16.32 -15.76
N THR A 328 -6.81 -16.59 -16.48
CA THR A 328 -6.78 -17.55 -17.59
C THR A 328 -7.22 -16.86 -18.89
N ASN A 329 -6.26 -16.77 -19.81
CA ASN A 329 -6.32 -16.22 -21.17
C ASN A 329 -6.34 -14.69 -21.32
N TYR A 330 -5.19 -14.07 -21.04
CA TYR A 330 -4.83 -12.70 -21.45
C TYR A 330 -4.74 -12.47 -22.98
N SER A 331 -5.14 -13.42 -23.82
CA SER A 331 -5.01 -13.27 -25.28
C SER A 331 -6.29 -12.93 -26.03
N ASN A 332 -7.48 -12.93 -25.41
CA ASN A 332 -8.71 -12.54 -26.13
C ASN A 332 -9.89 -12.07 -25.25
N PHE A 333 -9.78 -12.08 -23.92
CA PHE A 333 -10.92 -11.77 -23.04
C PHE A 333 -10.93 -10.31 -22.52
N ASP A 334 -9.77 -9.64 -22.48
CA ASP A 334 -9.67 -8.25 -22.02
C ASP A 334 -10.23 -7.20 -22.97
N VAL A 335 -10.28 -7.47 -24.27
CA VAL A 335 -10.89 -6.51 -25.20
C VAL A 335 -12.42 -6.46 -25.02
N LYS A 336 -13.05 -7.59 -24.65
CA LYS A 336 -14.53 -7.70 -24.61
C LYS A 336 -15.14 -7.24 -23.29
N VAL A 337 -14.49 -7.47 -22.16
CA VAL A 337 -14.99 -7.01 -20.85
C VAL A 337 -14.65 -5.54 -20.63
N LEU A 338 -13.49 -5.06 -21.13
CA LEU A 338 -13.24 -3.63 -21.25
C LEU A 338 -14.26 -2.99 -22.21
N PHE A 339 -14.61 -3.62 -23.33
CA PHE A 339 -15.74 -3.18 -24.17
C PHE A 339 -17.09 -3.19 -23.45
N MET A 340 -17.35 -4.15 -22.55
CA MET A 340 -18.64 -4.31 -21.89
C MET A 340 -18.81 -3.36 -20.69
N LEU A 341 -17.72 -3.02 -19.98
CA LEU A 341 -17.67 -1.94 -18.99
C LEU A 341 -17.56 -0.55 -19.66
N LEU A 342 -16.92 -0.46 -20.84
CA LEU A 342 -17.04 0.72 -21.71
C LEU A 342 -18.46 0.87 -22.25
N LEU A 343 -19.23 -0.21 -22.45
CA LEU A 343 -20.63 -0.14 -22.86
C LEU A 343 -21.56 0.35 -21.72
N THR A 344 -21.20 0.13 -20.45
CA THR A 344 -21.95 0.68 -19.31
C THR A 344 -21.47 2.07 -18.88
N ALA A 345 -20.20 2.43 -19.10
CA ALA A 345 -19.73 3.82 -18.95
C ALA A 345 -20.12 4.71 -20.15
N ALA A 346 -20.23 4.13 -21.35
CA ALA A 346 -20.83 4.80 -22.51
C ALA A 346 -22.35 5.02 -22.34
N ALA A 347 -23.01 4.29 -21.45
CA ALA A 347 -24.40 4.55 -21.11
C ALA A 347 -24.60 5.87 -20.34
N ASP A 348 -23.54 6.40 -19.69
CA ASP A 348 -23.55 7.67 -18.94
C ASP A 348 -22.60 8.74 -19.55
N GLY A 349 -22.12 8.54 -20.78
CA GLY A 349 -21.42 9.55 -21.59
C GLY A 349 -19.93 9.78 -21.31
N GLN A 350 -19.42 9.48 -20.10
CA GLN A 350 -17.99 9.68 -19.76
C GLN A 350 -17.10 8.69 -20.54
N SER A 351 -16.20 9.20 -21.37
CA SER A 351 -15.35 8.34 -22.22
C SER A 351 -13.95 8.17 -21.63
N PHE A 352 -13.46 6.94 -21.68
CA PHE A 352 -12.11 6.55 -21.27
C PHE A 352 -11.24 6.38 -22.51
N HIS A 353 -10.01 6.89 -22.45
CA HIS A 353 -9.08 6.87 -23.56
C HIS A 353 -7.85 6.01 -23.22
N PRO A 354 -7.39 5.15 -24.13
CA PRO A 354 -6.16 4.42 -23.93
C PRO A 354 -4.95 5.36 -23.91
N GLY A 355 -3.93 5.01 -23.11
CA GLY A 355 -2.69 5.75 -22.99
C GLY A 355 -2.72 6.91 -21.99
N LYS A 356 -1.60 7.62 -21.90
CA LYS A 356 -1.40 8.76 -20.98
C LYS A 356 -2.19 9.99 -21.39
N CYS A 357 -2.45 10.87 -20.43
CA CYS A 357 -2.99 12.19 -20.72
C CYS A 357 -2.13 12.94 -21.76
N PRO A 358 -2.76 13.56 -22.79
CA PRO A 358 -2.05 14.47 -23.67
C PRO A 358 -1.55 15.69 -22.87
N ARG A 359 -0.54 16.35 -23.42
CA ARG A 359 0.08 17.53 -22.80
C ARG A 359 -0.06 18.73 -23.74
N PRO A 360 -1.28 19.29 -23.88
CA PRO A 360 -1.47 20.49 -24.68
C PRO A 360 -0.70 21.67 -24.11
N SER A 361 -0.36 22.62 -24.98
CA SER A 361 0.12 23.94 -24.57
C SER A 361 -0.95 24.65 -23.75
N VAL A 362 -0.52 25.36 -22.72
CA VAL A 362 -1.39 26.17 -21.85
C VAL A 362 -1.16 27.65 -22.14
N GLN A 363 -2.14 28.48 -21.79
CA GLN A 363 -2.08 29.92 -21.99
C GLN A 363 -0.79 30.51 -21.39
N GLU A 364 -0.01 31.18 -22.24
CA GLU A 364 1.15 31.95 -21.79
C GLU A 364 0.72 33.20 -21.04
N ASP A 365 1.55 33.63 -20.07
CA ASP A 365 1.32 34.82 -19.24
C ASP A 365 -0.06 34.87 -18.56
N PHE A 366 -0.55 33.70 -18.12
CA PHE A 366 -1.89 33.60 -17.55
C PHE A 366 -2.04 34.41 -16.25
N SER A 367 -3.04 35.29 -16.22
CA SER A 367 -3.36 36.14 -15.08
C SER A 367 -4.57 35.60 -14.32
N VAL A 368 -4.30 34.93 -13.19
CA VAL A 368 -5.34 34.40 -12.29
C VAL A 368 -6.33 35.49 -11.87
N THR A 369 -5.85 36.70 -11.58
CA THR A 369 -6.70 37.81 -11.14
C THR A 369 -7.68 38.29 -12.21
N ARG A 370 -7.25 38.32 -13.49
CA ARG A 370 -8.13 38.67 -14.62
C ARG A 370 -9.15 37.58 -14.94
N TYR A 371 -8.91 36.34 -14.50
CA TYR A 371 -9.79 35.20 -14.72
C TYR A 371 -11.01 35.18 -13.78
N MET A 372 -11.01 36.01 -12.73
CA MET A 372 -12.09 36.07 -11.72
C MET A 372 -13.46 36.43 -12.31
N GLY A 373 -14.51 36.18 -11.55
CA GLY A 373 -15.90 36.40 -11.94
C GLY A 373 -16.57 35.14 -12.52
N THR A 374 -17.74 35.34 -13.11
CA THR A 374 -18.58 34.25 -13.63
C THR A 374 -18.21 33.89 -15.06
N TRP A 375 -18.28 32.59 -15.34
CA TRP A 375 -18.14 31.98 -16.65
C TRP A 375 -19.31 31.01 -16.86
N TYR A 376 -19.94 31.08 -18.02
CA TYR A 376 -21.03 30.21 -18.44
C TYR A 376 -20.49 29.12 -19.34
N GLU A 377 -20.91 27.88 -19.10
CA GLU A 377 -20.51 26.73 -19.92
C GLU A 377 -21.28 26.75 -21.26
N ILE A 378 -20.55 26.77 -22.37
CA ILE A 378 -21.10 26.78 -23.73
C ILE A 378 -21.07 25.37 -24.32
N GLU A 379 -19.92 24.70 -24.21
CA GLU A 379 -19.76 23.31 -24.60
C GLU A 379 -18.85 22.59 -23.63
N LYS A 380 -18.99 21.27 -23.55
CA LYS A 380 -18.10 20.43 -22.77
C LYS A 380 -17.92 19.05 -23.36
N LEU A 381 -16.85 18.37 -22.95
CA LEU A 381 -16.85 16.91 -22.97
C LEU A 381 -17.79 16.37 -21.89
N PRO A 382 -18.39 15.19 -22.08
CA PRO A 382 -19.31 14.61 -21.10
C PRO A 382 -18.68 14.53 -19.71
N ALA A 383 -19.39 15.06 -18.72
CA ALA A 383 -18.98 15.11 -17.33
C ALA A 383 -20.10 14.55 -16.45
N MET A 384 -19.94 13.31 -15.97
CA MET A 384 -21.01 12.57 -15.25
C MET A 384 -21.53 13.25 -13.96
N PHE A 385 -20.77 14.21 -13.44
CA PHE A 385 -21.09 15.02 -12.26
C PHE A 385 -21.91 16.29 -12.58
N GLU A 386 -22.09 16.62 -13.85
CA GLU A 386 -22.92 17.74 -14.33
C GLU A 386 -24.13 17.19 -15.09
N ARG A 387 -25.31 17.27 -14.48
CA ARG A 387 -26.55 16.63 -14.99
C ARG A 387 -27.68 17.61 -15.29
N GLY A 388 -27.48 18.88 -14.96
CA GLY A 388 -28.43 19.96 -15.16
C GLY A 388 -28.17 20.78 -16.43
N GLN A 389 -28.80 21.94 -16.45
CA GLN A 389 -28.62 23.01 -17.45
C GLN A 389 -28.17 24.30 -16.74
N CYS A 390 -27.92 25.38 -17.49
CA CYS A 390 -27.50 26.67 -16.92
C CYS A 390 -26.20 26.58 -16.09
N ASN A 391 -25.29 25.70 -16.50
CA ASN A 391 -24.02 25.46 -15.82
C ASN A 391 -23.18 26.74 -15.83
N GLN A 392 -22.72 27.15 -14.66
CA GLN A 392 -21.83 28.30 -14.50
C GLN A 392 -20.81 28.08 -13.39
N ALA A 393 -19.64 28.67 -13.55
CA ALA A 393 -18.56 28.66 -12.58
C ALA A 393 -18.22 30.11 -12.21
N THR A 394 -18.19 30.41 -10.91
CA THR A 394 -17.79 31.71 -10.39
C THR A 394 -16.50 31.59 -9.60
N TYR A 395 -15.50 32.38 -10.01
CA TYR A 395 -14.18 32.42 -9.37
C TYR A 395 -14.00 33.70 -8.57
N SER A 396 -13.54 33.58 -7.32
CA SER A 396 -13.23 34.73 -6.46
C SER A 396 -11.92 34.51 -5.71
N LEU A 397 -11.14 35.58 -5.52
CA LEU A 397 -9.87 35.50 -4.83
C LEU A 397 -10.09 35.49 -3.31
N LEU A 398 -9.42 34.57 -2.63
CA LEU A 398 -9.40 34.49 -1.16
C LEU A 398 -8.22 35.28 -0.59
N THR A 399 -8.29 35.59 0.70
CA THR A 399 -7.27 36.38 1.41
C THR A 399 -5.90 35.70 1.48
N ASP A 400 -5.87 34.37 1.35
CA ASP A 400 -4.64 33.56 1.33
C ASP A 400 -4.02 33.43 -0.08
N GLY A 401 -4.61 34.08 -1.08
CA GLY A 401 -4.15 34.04 -2.47
C GLY A 401 -4.63 32.82 -3.26
N THR A 402 -5.42 31.93 -2.68
CA THR A 402 -6.11 30.86 -3.41
C THR A 402 -7.40 31.37 -4.07
N VAL A 403 -7.97 30.59 -4.98
CA VAL A 403 -9.20 30.94 -5.70
C VAL A 403 -10.34 30.08 -5.18
N LYS A 404 -11.40 30.71 -4.66
CA LYS A 404 -12.67 30.03 -4.41
C LYS A 404 -13.36 29.75 -5.74
N VAL A 405 -13.76 28.50 -5.93
CA VAL A 405 -14.55 28.02 -7.08
C VAL A 405 -15.97 27.73 -6.60
N HIS A 406 -16.97 28.32 -7.23
CA HIS A 406 -18.37 28.02 -6.99
C HIS A 406 -19.02 27.60 -8.31
N ASN A 407 -19.37 26.31 -8.43
CA ASN A 407 -20.06 25.78 -9.59
C ASN A 407 -21.55 25.61 -9.26
N SER A 408 -22.43 25.95 -10.19
CA SER A 408 -23.87 25.77 -10.03
C SER A 408 -24.56 25.32 -11.32
N GLU A 409 -25.62 24.54 -11.18
CA GLU A 409 -26.46 24.03 -12.26
C GLU A 409 -27.94 24.01 -11.86
N LEU A 410 -28.83 24.06 -12.85
CA LEU A 410 -30.27 23.95 -12.70
C LEU A 410 -30.68 22.52 -13.04
N LEU A 411 -31.13 21.76 -12.04
CA LEU A 411 -31.58 20.39 -12.24
C LEU A 411 -32.95 20.34 -12.94
N PRO A 412 -33.31 19.22 -13.59
CA PRO A 412 -34.64 19.03 -14.20
C PRO A 412 -35.81 19.22 -13.22
N SER A 413 -35.57 19.07 -11.92
CA SER A 413 -36.54 19.34 -10.85
C SER A 413 -36.84 20.82 -10.62
N GLY A 414 -36.10 21.73 -11.28
CA GLY A 414 -36.14 23.17 -11.04
C GLY A 414 -35.32 23.65 -9.83
N LYS A 415 -34.63 22.73 -9.13
CA LYS A 415 -33.74 23.06 -8.01
C LYS A 415 -32.35 23.45 -8.51
N ILE A 416 -31.75 24.47 -7.89
CA ILE A 416 -30.34 24.83 -8.09
C ILE A 416 -29.47 23.88 -7.26
N HIS A 417 -28.55 23.20 -7.92
CA HIS A 417 -27.48 22.42 -7.31
C HIS A 417 -26.18 23.20 -7.42
N SER A 418 -25.36 23.20 -6.36
CA SER A 418 -24.09 23.93 -6.34
C SER A 418 -23.05 23.22 -5.49
N ILE A 419 -21.79 23.49 -5.80
CA ILE A 419 -20.62 22.97 -5.08
C ILE A 419 -19.54 24.04 -4.98
N GLU A 420 -18.88 24.09 -3.83
CA GLU A 420 -17.77 25.01 -3.56
C GLU A 420 -16.46 24.24 -3.43
N GLY A 421 -15.39 24.83 -3.96
CA GLY A 421 -14.04 24.29 -3.90
C GLY A 421 -12.99 25.38 -3.87
N VAL A 422 -11.72 24.95 -3.84
CA VAL A 422 -10.55 25.83 -3.85
C VAL A 422 -9.64 25.41 -4.99
N ALA A 423 -9.22 26.39 -5.79
CA ALA A 423 -8.21 26.25 -6.82
C ALA A 423 -6.92 26.95 -6.41
N LYS A 424 -5.78 26.33 -6.70
CA LYS A 424 -4.44 26.87 -6.42
C LYS A 424 -3.51 26.68 -7.62
N VAL A 425 -2.64 27.65 -7.85
CA VAL A 425 -1.55 27.55 -8.83
C VAL A 425 -0.48 26.61 -8.26
N LYS A 426 -0.17 25.50 -8.96
CA LYS A 426 0.87 24.56 -8.48
C LYS A 426 2.29 25.08 -8.71
N ASN A 427 2.51 25.81 -9.79
CA ASN A 427 3.80 26.36 -10.16
C ASN A 427 3.60 27.79 -10.67
N SER A 428 4.17 28.78 -9.98
CA SER A 428 4.06 30.19 -10.35
C SER A 428 4.64 30.52 -11.73
N SER A 429 5.54 29.68 -12.26
CA SER A 429 6.08 29.81 -13.62
C SER A 429 5.11 29.31 -14.71
N HIS A 430 4.05 28.60 -14.33
CA HIS A 430 3.01 28.10 -15.23
C HIS A 430 1.61 28.36 -14.64
N PRO A 431 1.20 29.63 -14.51
CA PRO A 431 0.00 30.01 -13.76
C PRO A 431 -1.32 29.50 -14.35
N ALA A 432 -1.35 29.10 -15.62
CA ALA A 432 -2.48 28.45 -16.28
C ALA A 432 -2.72 27.00 -15.83
N ILE A 433 -1.81 26.40 -15.06
CA ILE A 433 -1.91 25.03 -14.55
C ILE A 433 -2.36 25.07 -13.08
N LEU A 434 -3.65 24.93 -12.86
CA LEU A 434 -4.25 24.94 -11.54
C LEU A 434 -4.55 23.52 -11.03
N ALA A 435 -4.64 23.40 -9.70
CA ALA A 435 -5.18 22.25 -9.00
C ALA A 435 -6.46 22.66 -8.28
N VAL A 436 -7.55 21.94 -8.50
CA VAL A 436 -8.87 22.24 -7.92
C VAL A 436 -9.29 21.13 -6.97
N SER A 437 -9.78 21.51 -5.79
CA SER A 437 -10.26 20.57 -4.78
C SER A 437 -11.65 20.98 -4.29
N PHE A 438 -12.59 20.02 -4.26
CA PHE A 438 -13.95 20.22 -3.75
C PHE A 438 -14.21 19.45 -2.45
N PHE A 439 -13.34 18.50 -2.07
CA PHE A 439 -13.52 17.65 -0.90
C PHE A 439 -12.20 17.44 -0.15
N LYS A 440 -12.24 17.64 1.18
CA LYS A 440 -11.07 17.44 2.04
C LYS A 440 -10.66 15.95 2.03
N GLY A 441 -9.39 15.69 1.74
CA GLY A 441 -8.83 14.33 1.69
C GLY A 441 -8.91 13.62 0.33
N VAL A 442 -9.51 14.27 -0.68
CA VAL A 442 -9.50 13.79 -2.08
C VAL A 442 -8.38 14.52 -2.85
N PRO A 443 -7.60 13.82 -3.71
CA PRO A 443 -6.57 14.47 -4.52
C PRO A 443 -7.12 15.60 -5.41
N ASP A 444 -6.33 16.67 -5.55
CA ASP A 444 -6.72 17.80 -6.41
C ASP A 444 -6.81 17.38 -7.88
N GLY A 445 -7.89 17.78 -8.55
CA GLY A 445 -8.05 17.63 -9.99
C GLY A 445 -7.25 18.68 -10.77
N PRO A 446 -6.64 18.33 -11.92
CA PRO A 446 -5.98 19.30 -12.77
C PRO A 446 -7.01 20.21 -13.45
N TYR A 447 -6.71 21.50 -13.59
CA TYR A 447 -7.52 22.46 -14.34
C TYR A 447 -6.58 23.36 -15.12
N TRP A 448 -6.47 23.12 -16.43
CA TRP A 448 -5.51 23.79 -17.29
C TRP A 448 -6.25 24.74 -18.23
N VAL A 449 -5.89 26.02 -18.19
CA VAL A 449 -6.42 27.00 -19.15
C VAL A 449 -5.56 26.93 -20.41
N LEU A 450 -6.12 26.42 -21.50
CA LEU A 450 -5.42 26.30 -22.78
C LEU A 450 -5.33 27.65 -23.48
N SER A 451 -6.44 28.39 -23.54
CA SER A 451 -6.50 29.74 -24.10
C SER A 451 -7.62 30.55 -23.44
N THR A 452 -7.39 31.84 -23.23
CA THR A 452 -8.46 32.77 -22.83
C THR A 452 -8.09 34.21 -23.19
N ASP A 453 -9.08 34.98 -23.61
CA ASP A 453 -8.95 36.44 -23.76
C ASP A 453 -9.41 37.20 -22.49
N TYR A 454 -9.80 36.46 -21.45
CA TYR A 454 -10.38 36.89 -20.17
C TYR A 454 -11.76 37.58 -20.25
N GLN A 455 -12.18 38.01 -21.43
CA GLN A 455 -13.30 38.94 -21.65
C GLN A 455 -14.47 38.30 -22.36
N SER A 456 -14.23 37.31 -23.23
CA SER A 456 -15.27 36.64 -23.98
C SER A 456 -15.24 35.13 -23.76
N TYR A 457 -14.07 34.48 -23.82
CA TYR A 457 -13.96 33.03 -23.77
C TYR A 457 -12.83 32.49 -22.88
N SER A 458 -12.98 31.24 -22.46
CA SER A 458 -11.90 30.43 -21.89
C SER A 458 -12.04 28.99 -22.34
N LEU A 459 -10.94 28.41 -22.80
CA LEU A 459 -10.81 27.00 -23.13
C LEU A 459 -10.07 26.29 -22.02
N VAL A 460 -10.74 25.33 -21.40
CA VAL A 460 -10.22 24.60 -20.24
C VAL A 460 -10.09 23.13 -20.59
N TYR A 461 -8.98 22.54 -20.17
CA TYR A 461 -8.72 21.11 -20.27
C TYR A 461 -8.36 20.53 -18.90
N SER A 462 -8.86 19.35 -18.62
CA SER A 462 -8.50 18.56 -17.45
C SER A 462 -8.32 17.12 -17.88
N CYS A 463 -7.28 16.46 -17.37
CA CYS A 463 -7.05 15.07 -17.67
C CYS A 463 -6.51 14.33 -16.45
N LEU A 464 -7.18 13.24 -16.10
CA LEU A 464 -6.79 12.34 -15.02
C LEU A 464 -6.12 11.11 -15.63
N ASP A 465 -4.84 10.93 -15.30
CA ASP A 465 -4.04 9.79 -15.72
C ASP A 465 -4.20 8.63 -14.73
N PHE A 466 -4.55 7.45 -15.22
CA PHE A 466 -4.69 6.24 -14.42
C PHE A 466 -3.54 5.30 -14.72
N PHE A 467 -2.42 5.52 -14.01
CA PHE A 467 -1.21 4.70 -14.08
C PHE A 467 -0.62 4.57 -15.50
N GLY A 468 -0.90 5.53 -16.38
CA GLY A 468 -0.45 5.58 -17.77
C GLY A 468 -1.08 4.58 -18.73
N PHE A 469 -2.06 3.79 -18.29
CA PHE A 469 -2.76 2.82 -19.15
C PHE A 469 -3.96 3.43 -19.86
N PHE A 470 -4.67 4.31 -19.16
CA PHE A 470 -5.79 5.06 -19.70
C PHE A 470 -5.92 6.39 -18.98
N HIS A 471 -6.63 7.31 -19.61
CA HIS A 471 -6.98 8.58 -19.01
C HIS A 471 -8.44 8.92 -19.25
N VAL A 472 -8.94 9.83 -18.42
CA VAL A 472 -10.24 10.48 -18.61
C VAL A 472 -9.97 11.95 -18.84
N ASP A 473 -10.46 12.47 -19.95
CA ASP A 473 -10.36 13.86 -20.31
C ASP A 473 -11.69 14.61 -20.11
N TYR A 474 -11.55 15.87 -19.77
CA TYR A 474 -12.62 16.85 -19.72
C TYR A 474 -12.14 18.09 -20.45
N ALA A 475 -13.07 18.72 -21.14
CA ALA A 475 -12.84 20.02 -21.73
C ALA A 475 -14.09 20.85 -21.53
N TRP A 476 -13.90 22.15 -21.34
CA TRP A 476 -15.00 23.11 -21.26
C TRP A 476 -14.65 24.33 -22.13
N ILE A 477 -15.59 24.70 -23.00
CA ILE A 477 -15.65 26.02 -23.61
C ILE A 477 -16.53 26.87 -22.71
N LEU A 478 -15.91 27.86 -22.09
CA LEU A 478 -16.55 28.78 -21.18
C LEU A 478 -16.63 30.17 -21.82
N ALA A 479 -17.68 30.93 -21.50
CA ALA A 479 -17.84 32.30 -21.97
C ALA A 479 -18.31 33.26 -20.89
N ARG A 480 -18.05 34.55 -21.07
CA ARG A 480 -18.56 35.61 -20.17
C ARG A 480 -20.05 35.92 -20.39
N THR A 481 -20.60 35.45 -21.51
CA THR A 481 -22.02 35.50 -21.85
C THR A 481 -22.53 34.09 -22.10
N ARG A 482 -23.85 33.88 -22.02
CA ARG A 482 -24.49 32.57 -22.24
C ARG A 482 -24.50 32.08 -23.69
N VAL A 483 -23.90 32.85 -24.60
CA VAL A 483 -23.76 32.55 -26.01
C VAL A 483 -22.37 33.02 -26.43
N LEU A 484 -21.73 32.28 -27.33
CA LEU A 484 -20.47 32.61 -27.98
C LEU A 484 -20.67 32.57 -29.50
N THR A 485 -19.94 33.41 -30.24
CA THR A 485 -20.06 33.46 -31.70
C THR A 485 -19.45 32.22 -32.36
N GLU A 486 -20.03 31.76 -33.46
CA GLU A 486 -19.57 30.56 -34.19
C GLU A 486 -18.09 30.63 -34.60
N ASP A 487 -17.58 31.82 -34.95
CA ASP A 487 -16.17 32.01 -35.31
C ASP A 487 -15.22 31.65 -34.14
N ILE A 488 -15.56 32.10 -32.92
CA ILE A 488 -14.75 31.81 -31.72
C ILE A 488 -14.89 30.34 -31.35
N VAL A 489 -16.11 29.79 -31.41
CA VAL A 489 -16.32 28.35 -31.12
C VAL A 489 -15.50 27.49 -32.09
N SER A 490 -15.50 27.83 -33.39
CA SER A 490 -14.71 27.13 -34.42
C SER A 490 -13.22 27.21 -34.14
N GLN A 491 -12.71 28.38 -33.75
CA GLN A 491 -11.31 28.52 -33.33
C GLN A 491 -10.97 27.62 -32.14
N LEU A 492 -11.82 27.59 -31.10
CA LEU A 492 -11.58 26.77 -29.90
C LEU A 492 -11.68 25.28 -30.19
N HIS A 493 -12.52 24.89 -31.16
CA HIS A 493 -12.55 23.52 -31.69
C HIS A 493 -11.23 23.14 -32.35
N GLU A 494 -10.62 24.02 -33.15
CA GLU A 494 -9.30 23.75 -33.75
C GLU A 494 -8.21 23.58 -32.68
N GLU A 495 -8.25 24.39 -31.62
CA GLU A 495 -7.32 24.27 -30.49
C GLU A 495 -7.50 22.95 -29.72
N LEU A 496 -8.74 22.55 -29.45
CA LEU A 496 -9.06 21.26 -28.83
C LEU A 496 -8.64 20.07 -29.71
N ALA A 497 -8.89 20.15 -31.01
CA ALA A 497 -8.45 19.12 -31.95
C ALA A 497 -6.92 19.00 -31.96
N SER A 498 -6.21 20.13 -31.92
CA SER A 498 -4.74 20.18 -31.81
C SER A 498 -4.23 19.60 -30.48
N ALA A 499 -5.01 19.72 -29.40
CA ALA A 499 -4.76 19.08 -28.11
C ALA A 499 -5.03 17.55 -28.11
N GLY A 500 -5.56 16.99 -29.20
CA GLY A 500 -5.88 15.57 -29.33
C GLY A 500 -7.30 15.22 -28.88
N VAL A 501 -8.17 16.20 -28.66
CA VAL A 501 -9.56 15.98 -28.26
C VAL A 501 -10.43 15.67 -29.47
N ASN A 502 -11.25 14.61 -29.37
CA ASN A 502 -12.23 14.28 -30.40
C ASN A 502 -13.47 15.17 -30.28
N LEU A 503 -13.59 16.14 -31.19
CA LEU A 503 -14.67 17.14 -31.21
C LEU A 503 -16.08 16.54 -31.33
N ASN A 504 -16.24 15.36 -31.92
CA ASN A 504 -17.54 14.70 -32.05
C ASN A 504 -18.17 14.32 -30.69
N ARG A 505 -17.38 14.40 -29.60
CA ARG A 505 -17.84 14.14 -28.23
C ARG A 505 -18.30 15.41 -27.51
N LEU A 506 -18.05 16.59 -28.06
CA LEU A 506 -18.49 17.83 -27.43
C LEU A 506 -20.02 17.88 -27.41
N THR A 507 -20.54 18.27 -26.25
CA THR A 507 -21.97 18.47 -26.03
C THR A 507 -22.20 19.94 -25.75
N VAL A 508 -23.17 20.52 -26.47
CA VAL A 508 -23.61 21.90 -26.24
C VAL A 508 -24.41 21.97 -24.95
N SER A 509 -24.04 22.91 -24.09
CA SER A 509 -24.70 23.12 -22.81
C SER A 509 -25.92 24.03 -22.98
N ASN A 510 -27.05 23.62 -22.41
CA ASN A 510 -28.28 24.40 -22.52
C ASN A 510 -28.23 25.63 -21.58
N GLN A 511 -28.11 26.81 -22.17
CA GLN A 511 -28.09 28.10 -21.47
C GLN A 511 -29.37 28.93 -21.69
N THR A 512 -30.43 28.32 -22.22
CA THR A 512 -31.68 29.01 -22.53
C THR A 512 -32.54 29.23 -21.28
N GLY A 513 -33.06 30.45 -21.09
CA GLY A 513 -34.03 30.74 -20.02
C GLY A 513 -33.46 30.85 -18.61
N CYS A 514 -32.14 30.76 -18.45
CA CYS A 514 -31.46 30.76 -17.15
C CYS A 514 -31.67 32.06 -16.35
N ASP A 515 -31.80 33.21 -17.02
CA ASP A 515 -32.02 34.52 -16.38
C ASP A 515 -33.39 34.69 -15.73
N GLN A 516 -34.34 33.80 -16.05
CA GLN A 516 -35.70 33.81 -15.52
C GLN A 516 -35.81 33.03 -14.20
N THR A 517 -34.80 32.23 -13.85
CA THR A 517 -34.78 31.42 -12.63
C THR A 517 -34.19 32.21 -11.46
N LYS A 518 -34.98 32.42 -10.39
CA LYS A 518 -34.49 33.07 -9.16
C LYS A 518 -33.34 32.25 -8.55
N GLY A 519 -32.17 32.87 -8.42
CA GLY A 519 -30.95 32.26 -7.88
C GLY A 519 -29.89 31.87 -8.91
N MET A 520 -30.18 32.01 -10.21
CA MET A 520 -29.22 31.81 -11.31
C MET A 520 -28.66 33.11 -11.92
N LYS A 521 -28.92 34.25 -11.26
CA LYS A 521 -28.44 35.58 -11.68
C LYS A 521 -27.08 35.90 -11.13
#